data_AF-A0A925S393-F1
#
_entry.id   AF-A0A925S393-F1
#
_cell.length_a   1.000
_cell.length_b   1.000
_cell.length_c   1.000
_cell.angle_alpha   90.00
_cell.angle_beta   90.00
_cell.angle_gamma   90.00
#
_symmetry.space_group_name_H-M   'P 1'
#
loop_
_entity.id
_entity.type
_entity.pdbx_description
1 polymer ?
#
loop_
_entity_poly.entity_id
_entity_poly.type
_entity_poly.pdbx_seq_one_letter_code
_entity_poly.pdbx_strand_id
1 'polypeptide(L)'
;MAPSARRPWNIDDGQHGPGATPVAASGIRSYPQAVQAIVDVLAGPLGLPIPAYRMEVHSDPAEFEQALVRHLGVSAETARQAAGFAKAAVGSRRILVNDTLMSRDAWPERLLTLAHEMVHATQLELAGHQSLVRNQWLVEGFAEWVAFRVVQELGTHSLADERASMLRRVRTARDGRGLAPLADLHTFAQWVREREQRGFDAAYPYAYFVTDMLIERHGYAQVLEYFRRHRSRGETAAHFQAAFGESVPQFQQVLDRRMAELLK
;
A
#
# COMPACT_ATOMS: atom_id res chain seq x y z
N MET A 1 -9.56 -25.75 -24.00
CA MET A 1 -8.25 -25.11 -23.73
C MET A 1 -8.21 -24.78 -22.26
N ALA A 2 -7.28 -25.37 -21.50
CA ALA A 2 -7.12 -25.05 -20.08
C ALA A 2 -6.63 -23.60 -19.94
N PRO A 3 -7.11 -22.82 -18.95
CA PRO A 3 -6.48 -21.56 -18.62
C PRO A 3 -5.10 -21.88 -18.04
N SER A 4 -4.06 -21.46 -18.76
CA SER A 4 -2.68 -21.56 -18.29
C SER A 4 -2.49 -20.49 -17.21
N ALA A 5 -2.59 -20.86 -15.94
CA ALA A 5 -2.00 -20.08 -14.86
C ALA A 5 -0.55 -19.73 -15.26
N ARG A 6 -0.23 -18.44 -15.38
CA ARG A 6 1.16 -18.03 -15.64
C ARG A 6 1.99 -18.40 -14.41
N ARG A 7 3.14 -19.03 -14.61
CA ARG A 7 4.00 -19.52 -13.51
C ARG A 7 4.30 -18.38 -12.52
N PRO A 8 4.30 -18.64 -11.20
CA PRO A 8 4.80 -17.70 -10.21
C PRO A 8 6.23 -17.28 -10.55
N TRP A 9 6.53 -16.00 -10.43
CA TRP A 9 7.89 -15.48 -10.61
C TRP A 9 8.39 -14.78 -9.33
N ASN A 10 9.69 -14.85 -9.08
CA ASN A 10 10.32 -14.23 -7.90
C ASN A 10 10.56 -12.73 -8.17
N ILE A 11 10.20 -11.87 -7.23
CA ILE A 11 10.44 -10.42 -7.33
C ILE A 11 11.95 -10.10 -7.28
N ASP A 12 12.73 -10.91 -6.58
CA ASP A 12 14.19 -10.85 -6.52
C ASP A 12 14.79 -11.98 -7.37
N ASP A 13 14.93 -11.74 -8.67
CA ASP A 13 15.59 -12.68 -9.61
C ASP A 13 17.07 -12.34 -9.85
N GLY A 14 17.64 -11.42 -9.05
CA GLY A 14 19.07 -11.13 -9.04
C GLY A 14 19.57 -10.21 -10.16
N GLN A 15 18.69 -9.56 -10.92
CA GLN A 15 19.09 -8.57 -11.95
C GLN A 15 19.19 -7.12 -11.43
N HIS A 16 19.34 -6.93 -10.12
CA HIS A 16 19.36 -5.61 -9.48
C HIS A 16 20.78 -5.04 -9.42
N GLY A 17 21.27 -4.52 -10.55
CA GLY A 17 22.56 -3.84 -10.64
C GLY A 17 22.44 -2.31 -10.57
N PRO A 18 23.29 -1.59 -9.82
CA PRO A 18 23.38 -0.14 -9.92
C PRO A 18 23.88 0.24 -11.31
N GLY A 19 22.99 0.76 -12.16
CA GLY A 19 23.32 1.18 -13.53
C GLY A 19 22.29 0.84 -14.62
N ALA A 20 21.18 0.17 -14.28
CA ALA A 20 20.09 -0.02 -15.23
C ALA A 20 19.39 1.31 -15.53
N THR A 21 19.25 1.67 -16.81
CA THR A 21 18.48 2.83 -17.23
C THR A 21 17.02 2.65 -16.78
N PRO A 22 16.41 3.62 -16.06
CA PRO A 22 15.02 3.51 -15.64
C PRO A 22 14.12 3.19 -16.84
N VAL A 23 13.32 2.13 -16.74
CA VAL A 23 12.36 1.79 -17.78
C VAL A 23 11.30 2.89 -17.80
N ALA A 24 11.33 3.74 -18.82
CA ALA A 24 10.27 4.71 -19.05
C ALA A 24 8.92 3.97 -19.15
N ALA A 25 7.90 4.42 -18.41
CA ALA A 25 6.64 3.70 -18.33
C ALA A 25 5.91 3.51 -19.68
N SER A 26 6.23 4.34 -20.66
CA SER A 26 5.74 4.22 -22.03
C SER A 26 6.03 2.84 -22.66
N GLY A 27 7.05 2.12 -22.19
CA GLY A 27 7.41 0.77 -22.66
C GLY A 27 6.82 -0.40 -21.85
N ILE A 28 6.16 -0.15 -20.72
CA ILE A 28 5.69 -1.22 -19.83
C ILE A 28 4.40 -1.82 -20.36
N ARG A 29 4.42 -3.11 -20.73
CA ARG A 29 3.27 -3.84 -21.30
C ARG A 29 3.04 -5.21 -20.68
N SER A 30 3.75 -5.53 -19.60
CA SER A 30 3.65 -6.82 -18.91
C SER A 30 3.95 -6.70 -17.42
N TYR A 31 3.42 -7.63 -16.62
CA TYR A 31 3.65 -7.66 -15.17
C TYR A 31 5.15 -7.77 -14.80
N PRO A 32 5.98 -8.59 -15.47
CA PRO A 32 7.41 -8.62 -15.17
C PRO A 32 8.11 -7.27 -15.40
N GLN A 33 7.80 -6.58 -16.51
CA GLN A 33 8.35 -5.24 -16.76
C GLN A 33 7.89 -4.23 -15.71
N ALA A 34 6.61 -4.30 -15.32
CA ALA A 34 6.05 -3.41 -14.30
C ALA A 34 6.75 -3.58 -12.95
N VAL A 35 6.93 -4.82 -12.50
CA VAL A 35 7.60 -5.10 -11.24
C VAL A 35 9.08 -4.74 -11.29
N GLN A 36 9.79 -5.01 -12.38
CA GLN A 36 11.18 -4.59 -12.50
C GLN A 36 11.30 -3.07 -12.34
N ALA A 37 10.46 -2.31 -13.06
CA ALA A 37 10.47 -0.86 -12.98
C ALA A 37 10.12 -0.35 -11.56
N ILE A 38 9.16 -0.99 -10.88
CA ILE A 38 8.81 -0.65 -9.49
C ILE A 38 9.98 -0.98 -8.55
N VAL A 39 10.60 -2.16 -8.68
CA VAL A 39 11.76 -2.57 -7.88
C VAL A 39 12.90 -1.58 -8.02
N ASP A 40 13.21 -1.14 -9.25
CA ASP A 40 14.28 -0.17 -9.50
C ASP A 40 14.03 1.16 -8.76
N VAL A 41 12.78 1.63 -8.71
CA VAL A 41 12.41 2.84 -7.95
C VAL A 41 12.45 2.60 -6.43
N LEU A 42 11.93 1.47 -5.97
CA LEU A 42 11.92 1.12 -4.55
C LEU A 42 13.35 1.02 -4.00
N ALA A 43 14.24 0.27 -4.65
CA ALA A 43 15.62 0.08 -4.19
C ALA A 43 16.49 1.32 -4.38
N GLY A 44 16.32 2.04 -5.50
CA GLY A 44 17.16 3.19 -5.84
C GLY A 44 16.68 4.45 -5.14
N PRO A 45 15.87 5.31 -5.81
CA PRO A 45 15.39 6.58 -5.27
C PRO A 45 14.81 6.53 -3.85
N LEU A 46 14.11 5.44 -3.49
CA LEU A 46 13.42 5.34 -2.21
C LEU A 46 14.20 4.58 -1.13
N GLY A 47 15.29 3.87 -1.48
CA GLY A 47 16.11 3.14 -0.52
C GLY A 47 15.36 2.08 0.30
N LEU A 48 14.29 1.51 -0.26
CA LEU A 48 13.48 0.46 0.36
C LEU A 48 14.06 -0.92 0.09
N PRO A 49 13.91 -1.88 1.04
CA PRO A 49 14.30 -3.25 0.76
C PRO A 49 13.39 -3.86 -0.31
N ILE A 50 13.99 -4.70 -1.16
CA ILE A 50 13.25 -5.47 -2.14
C ILE A 50 12.70 -6.73 -1.46
N PRO A 51 11.38 -6.94 -1.47
CA PRO A 51 10.78 -8.06 -0.77
C PRO A 51 11.10 -9.37 -1.50
N ALA A 52 11.56 -10.38 -0.76
CA ALA A 52 11.82 -11.73 -1.28
C ALA A 52 10.50 -12.52 -1.48
N TYR A 53 9.59 -11.97 -2.28
CA TYR A 53 8.21 -12.43 -2.48
C TYR A 53 8.04 -12.99 -3.90
N ARG A 54 6.97 -13.77 -4.10
CA ARG A 54 6.56 -14.20 -5.45
C ARG A 54 5.28 -13.50 -5.88
N MET A 55 5.21 -13.09 -7.14
CA MET A 55 3.96 -12.62 -7.72
C MET A 55 3.24 -13.77 -8.43
N GLU A 56 1.95 -13.94 -8.14
CA GLU A 56 1.06 -14.92 -8.75
C GLU A 56 -0.07 -14.17 -9.46
N VAL A 57 -0.17 -14.34 -10.78
CA VAL A 57 -1.16 -13.65 -11.61
C VAL A 57 -2.25 -14.64 -12.01
N HIS A 58 -3.46 -14.40 -11.52
CA HIS A 58 -4.63 -15.26 -11.71
C HIS A 58 -5.59 -14.64 -12.70
N SER A 59 -5.73 -15.26 -13.87
CA SER A 59 -6.71 -14.86 -14.90
C SER A 59 -8.07 -15.57 -14.74
N ASP A 60 -8.22 -16.41 -13.70
CA ASP A 60 -9.48 -17.03 -13.28
C ASP A 60 -9.84 -16.53 -11.87
N PRO A 61 -11.04 -15.91 -11.66
CA PRO A 61 -11.46 -15.45 -10.34
C PRO A 61 -11.52 -16.57 -9.29
N ALA A 62 -11.85 -17.81 -9.70
CA ALA A 62 -11.89 -18.94 -8.80
C ALA A 62 -10.49 -19.36 -8.32
N GLU A 63 -9.48 -19.26 -9.19
CA GLU A 63 -8.09 -19.50 -8.79
C GLU A 63 -7.59 -18.41 -7.83
N PHE A 64 -7.96 -17.15 -8.07
CA PHE A 64 -7.65 -16.03 -7.17
C PHE A 64 -8.33 -16.21 -5.79
N GLU A 65 -9.62 -16.55 -5.76
CA GLU A 65 -10.36 -16.87 -4.51
C GLU A 65 -9.65 -17.97 -3.71
N GLN A 66 -9.26 -19.06 -4.37
CA GLN A 66 -8.54 -20.15 -3.70
C GLN A 66 -7.16 -19.71 -3.21
N ALA A 67 -6.46 -18.86 -3.97
CA ALA A 67 -5.17 -18.32 -3.56
C ALA A 67 -5.29 -17.43 -2.31
N LEU A 68 -6.35 -16.62 -2.20
CA LEU A 68 -6.65 -15.86 -0.98
C LEU A 68 -6.83 -16.78 0.23
N VAL A 69 -7.61 -17.86 0.10
CA VAL A 69 -7.79 -18.83 1.19
C VAL A 69 -6.45 -19.49 1.56
N ARG A 70 -5.71 -20.01 0.57
CA ARG A 70 -4.46 -20.75 0.79
C ARG A 70 -3.35 -19.89 1.39
N HIS A 71 -3.18 -18.66 0.92
CA HIS A 71 -2.02 -17.83 1.24
C HIS A 71 -2.31 -16.73 2.24
N LEU A 72 -3.55 -16.22 2.33
CA LEU A 72 -3.91 -15.17 3.30
C LEU A 72 -4.71 -15.72 4.48
N GLY A 73 -5.15 -16.99 4.42
CA GLY A 73 -5.87 -17.63 5.53
C GLY A 73 -7.25 -17.02 5.80
N VAL A 74 -7.81 -16.29 4.83
CA VAL A 74 -9.17 -15.75 4.93
C VAL A 74 -10.19 -16.87 4.74
N SER A 75 -11.40 -16.71 5.29
CA SER A 75 -12.49 -17.66 5.10
C SER A 75 -12.89 -17.73 3.62
N ALA A 76 -13.48 -18.84 3.18
CA ALA A 76 -13.98 -18.97 1.81
C ALA A 76 -15.02 -17.90 1.45
N GLU A 77 -15.86 -17.50 2.42
CA GLU A 77 -16.83 -16.42 2.23
C GLU A 77 -16.15 -15.07 2.01
N THR A 78 -15.19 -14.70 2.87
CA THR A 78 -14.42 -13.47 2.72
C THR A 78 -13.59 -13.48 1.43
N ALA A 79 -13.01 -14.62 1.06
CA ALA A 79 -12.26 -14.78 -0.19
C ALA A 79 -13.14 -14.51 -1.41
N ARG A 80 -14.37 -15.07 -1.43
CA ARG A 80 -15.33 -14.87 -2.53
C ARG A 80 -15.75 -13.42 -2.66
N GLN A 81 -16.03 -12.76 -1.53
CA GLN A 81 -16.35 -11.33 -1.52
C GLN A 81 -15.18 -10.51 -2.04
N ALA A 82 -13.96 -10.76 -1.52
CA ALA A 82 -12.74 -10.06 -1.93
C ALA A 82 -12.42 -10.27 -3.42
N ALA A 83 -12.58 -11.49 -3.96
CA ALA A 83 -12.34 -11.77 -5.38
C ALA A 83 -13.21 -10.94 -6.34
N GLY A 84 -14.36 -10.43 -5.86
CA GLY A 84 -15.24 -9.56 -6.63
C GLY A 84 -14.75 -8.11 -6.79
N PHE A 85 -13.83 -7.64 -5.95
CA PHE A 85 -13.40 -6.23 -5.97
C PHE A 85 -11.90 -6.01 -5.78
N ALA A 86 -11.17 -6.93 -5.17
CA ALA A 86 -9.73 -6.81 -4.93
C ALA A 86 -8.95 -7.10 -6.22
N LYS A 87 -8.18 -6.11 -6.67
CA LYS A 87 -7.28 -6.25 -7.83
C LYS A 87 -6.00 -7.00 -7.49
N ALA A 88 -5.57 -6.91 -6.24
CA ALA A 88 -4.42 -7.63 -5.73
C ALA A 88 -4.49 -7.76 -4.20
N ALA A 89 -3.62 -8.58 -3.63
CA ALA A 89 -3.46 -8.73 -2.19
C ALA A 89 -2.07 -9.29 -1.84
N VAL A 90 -1.59 -9.01 -0.63
CA VAL A 90 -0.30 -9.53 -0.12
C VAL A 90 -0.48 -10.42 1.10
N GLY A 91 0.20 -11.56 1.12
CA GLY A 91 0.25 -12.47 2.26
C GLY A 91 1.15 -13.68 2.03
N SER A 92 1.66 -14.29 3.09
CA SER A 92 2.51 -15.51 3.03
C SER A 92 3.64 -15.47 1.99
N ARG A 93 4.36 -14.34 1.90
CA ARG A 93 5.40 -14.11 0.89
C ARG A 93 4.92 -14.23 -0.56
N ARG A 94 3.67 -13.81 -0.80
CA ARG A 94 3.04 -13.72 -2.12
C ARG A 94 2.41 -12.35 -2.32
N ILE A 95 2.47 -11.88 -3.57
CA ILE A 95 1.59 -10.86 -4.11
C ILE A 95 0.67 -11.57 -5.10
N LEU A 96 -0.62 -11.63 -4.78
CA LEU A 96 -1.64 -12.23 -5.62
C LEU A 96 -2.25 -11.14 -6.48
N VAL A 97 -2.34 -11.33 -7.79
CA VAL A 97 -2.96 -10.40 -8.73
C VAL A 97 -4.19 -11.05 -9.33
N ASN A 98 -5.34 -10.38 -9.21
CA ASN A 98 -6.58 -10.73 -9.88
C ASN A 98 -6.59 -10.07 -11.26
N ASP A 99 -6.04 -10.78 -12.26
CA ASP A 99 -5.87 -10.26 -13.61
C ASP A 99 -7.22 -9.95 -14.26
N THR A 100 -8.32 -10.62 -13.87
CA THR A 100 -9.65 -10.33 -14.43
C THR A 100 -10.18 -8.94 -14.11
N LEU A 101 -9.72 -8.36 -12.99
CA LEU A 101 -10.04 -6.99 -12.59
C LEU A 101 -8.91 -6.04 -12.99
N MET A 102 -7.67 -6.41 -12.71
CA MET A 102 -6.48 -5.61 -13.02
C MET A 102 -6.37 -5.33 -14.53
N SER A 103 -6.76 -6.28 -15.39
CA SER A 103 -6.67 -6.12 -16.84
C SER A 103 -7.65 -5.11 -17.43
N ARG A 104 -8.59 -4.58 -16.63
CA ARG A 104 -9.57 -3.57 -17.06
C ARG A 104 -9.01 -2.16 -17.03
N ASP A 105 -8.00 -1.92 -16.21
CA ASP A 105 -7.35 -0.61 -16.15
C ASP A 105 -6.26 -0.47 -17.21
N ALA A 106 -5.89 0.77 -17.54
CA ALA A 106 -4.69 1.01 -18.34
C ALA A 106 -3.42 0.81 -17.49
N TRP A 107 -2.27 0.69 -18.16
CA TRP A 107 -1.00 0.39 -17.49
C TRP A 107 -0.59 1.39 -16.40
N PRO A 108 -0.82 2.71 -16.52
CA PRO A 108 -0.57 3.67 -15.44
C PRO A 108 -1.25 3.28 -14.12
N GLU A 109 -2.54 2.94 -14.15
CA GLU A 109 -3.30 2.59 -12.96
C GLU A 109 -2.93 1.21 -12.41
N ARG A 110 -2.54 0.28 -13.30
CA ARG A 110 -1.96 -1.01 -12.86
C ARG A 110 -0.64 -0.82 -12.14
N LEU A 111 0.22 0.07 -12.64
CA LEU A 111 1.50 0.38 -12.00
C LEU A 111 1.29 0.97 -10.61
N LEU A 112 0.33 1.89 -10.47
CA LEU A 112 -0.03 2.45 -9.17
C LEU A 112 -0.48 1.33 -8.19
N THR A 113 -1.38 0.46 -8.64
CA THR A 113 -1.89 -0.65 -7.81
C THR A 113 -0.80 -1.64 -7.45
N LEU A 114 0.04 -2.05 -8.41
CA LEU A 114 1.14 -2.98 -8.16
C LEU A 114 2.19 -2.37 -7.23
N ALA A 115 2.51 -1.09 -7.38
CA ALA A 115 3.43 -0.39 -6.49
C ALA A 115 2.90 -0.37 -5.06
N HIS A 116 1.62 -0.07 -4.86
CA HIS A 116 0.96 -0.11 -3.55
C HIS A 116 1.12 -1.48 -2.87
N GLU A 117 0.80 -2.57 -3.58
CA GLU A 117 0.91 -3.92 -3.03
C GLU A 117 2.36 -4.34 -2.76
N MET A 118 3.29 -3.97 -3.65
CA MET A 118 4.71 -4.22 -3.41
C MET A 118 5.22 -3.50 -2.16
N VAL A 119 4.68 -2.34 -1.83
CA VAL A 119 5.01 -1.65 -0.57
C VAL A 119 4.51 -2.43 0.64
N HIS A 120 3.35 -3.08 0.60
CA HIS A 120 2.95 -3.99 1.68
C HIS A 120 3.93 -5.14 1.85
N ALA A 121 4.43 -5.71 0.76
CA ALA A 121 5.47 -6.74 0.83
C ALA A 121 6.77 -6.17 1.45
N THR A 122 7.20 -4.97 1.07
CA THR A 122 8.34 -4.25 1.67
C THR A 122 8.13 -3.95 3.16
N GLN A 123 6.94 -3.52 3.57
CA GLN A 123 6.60 -3.26 4.97
C GLN A 123 6.71 -4.53 5.81
N LEU A 124 6.24 -5.66 5.28
CA LEU A 124 6.40 -6.97 5.92
C LEU A 124 7.88 -7.39 5.99
N GLU A 125 8.69 -7.13 4.95
CA GLU A 125 10.14 -7.37 4.97
C GLU A 125 10.84 -6.54 6.07
N LEU A 126 10.49 -5.26 6.19
CA LEU A 126 10.97 -4.38 7.27
C LEU A 126 10.57 -4.94 8.64
N ALA A 127 9.33 -5.43 8.78
CA ALA A 127 8.81 -6.01 10.02
C ALA A 127 9.33 -7.44 10.32
N GLY A 128 10.21 -8.01 9.50
CA GLY A 128 10.67 -9.41 9.66
C GLY A 128 9.53 -10.41 9.50
N HIS A 129 8.60 -10.10 8.60
CA HIS A 129 7.37 -10.83 8.28
C HIS A 129 6.41 -11.03 9.46
N GLN A 130 6.54 -10.20 10.48
CA GLN A 130 5.55 -10.11 11.55
C GLN A 130 4.32 -9.33 11.06
N SER A 131 3.18 -9.63 11.67
CA SER A 131 1.90 -9.01 11.32
C SER A 131 1.89 -7.50 11.62
N LEU A 132 1.38 -6.71 10.68
CA LEU A 132 1.21 -5.26 10.78
C LEU A 132 -0.25 -4.84 11.02
N VAL A 133 -1.05 -5.69 11.69
CA VAL A 133 -2.51 -5.51 11.90
C VAL A 133 -2.91 -4.32 12.79
N ARG A 134 -2.02 -3.36 13.01
CA ARG A 134 -2.15 -2.25 13.95
C ARG A 134 -1.61 -0.97 13.31
N ASN A 135 -2.27 0.16 13.58
CA ASN A 135 -2.14 1.41 12.83
C ASN A 135 -2.35 1.20 11.32
N GLN A 136 -3.48 0.58 10.95
CA GLN A 136 -3.83 0.34 9.54
C GLN A 136 -3.73 1.61 8.69
N TRP A 137 -4.13 2.76 9.23
CA TRP A 137 -3.95 4.05 8.55
C TRP A 137 -2.50 4.33 8.13
N LEU A 138 -1.49 3.91 8.90
CA LEU A 138 -0.09 4.12 8.55
C LEU A 138 0.40 3.07 7.54
N VAL A 139 -0.11 1.83 7.65
CA VAL A 139 0.19 0.76 6.69
C VAL A 139 -0.31 1.16 5.30
N GLU A 140 -1.58 1.54 5.19
CA GLU A 140 -2.21 1.95 3.92
C GLU A 140 -1.69 3.30 3.43
N GLY A 141 -1.57 4.27 4.33
CA GLY A 141 -1.11 5.61 4.00
C GLY A 141 0.34 5.63 3.49
N PHE A 142 1.21 4.80 4.05
CA PHE A 142 2.58 4.66 3.56
C PHE A 142 2.64 3.92 2.21
N ALA A 143 1.80 2.92 2.00
CA ALA A 143 1.68 2.25 0.71
C ALA A 143 1.25 3.23 -0.40
N GLU A 144 0.24 4.04 -0.15
CA GLU A 144 -0.17 5.14 -1.06
C GLU A 144 0.96 6.17 -1.27
N TRP A 145 1.58 6.63 -0.18
CA TRP A 145 2.62 7.66 -0.24
C TRP A 145 3.83 7.23 -1.08
N VAL A 146 4.24 5.97 -0.96
CA VAL A 146 5.32 5.39 -1.77
C VAL A 146 4.84 5.13 -3.19
N ALA A 147 3.65 4.56 -3.39
CA ALA A 147 3.14 4.22 -4.72
C ALA A 147 3.06 5.46 -5.63
N PHE A 148 2.62 6.60 -5.10
CA PHE A 148 2.63 7.88 -5.83
C PHE A 148 4.02 8.36 -6.24
N ARG A 149 5.04 8.14 -5.41
CA ARG A 149 6.42 8.45 -5.78
C ARG A 149 6.93 7.51 -6.85
N VAL A 150 6.60 6.23 -6.76
CA VAL A 150 6.93 5.25 -7.80
C VAL A 150 6.36 5.68 -9.15
N VAL A 151 5.05 5.97 -9.23
CA VAL A 151 4.45 6.39 -10.50
C VAL A 151 4.91 7.76 -10.99
N GLN A 152 5.35 8.64 -10.08
CA GLN A 152 6.02 9.89 -10.47
C GLN A 152 7.39 9.65 -11.09
N GLU A 153 8.24 8.82 -10.47
CA GLU A 153 9.56 8.48 -11.01
C GLU A 153 9.45 7.73 -12.35
N LEU A 154 8.39 6.94 -12.53
CA LEU A 154 8.09 6.26 -13.80
C LEU A 154 7.45 7.18 -14.85
N GLY A 155 7.06 8.41 -14.48
CA GLY A 155 6.49 9.41 -15.36
C GLY A 155 5.06 9.14 -15.82
N THR A 156 4.29 8.32 -15.09
CA THR A 156 2.88 8.02 -15.43
C THR A 156 1.88 8.92 -14.73
N HIS A 157 2.22 9.43 -13.56
CA HIS A 157 1.39 10.34 -12.77
C HIS A 157 2.25 11.48 -12.22
N SER A 158 1.65 12.63 -11.95
CA SER A 158 2.31 13.67 -11.18
C SER A 158 1.87 13.59 -9.73
N LEU A 159 2.81 13.75 -8.80
CA LEU A 159 2.51 13.78 -7.36
C LEU A 159 1.58 14.97 -7.02
N ALA A 160 1.69 16.08 -7.77
CA ALA A 160 0.83 17.24 -7.59
C ALA A 160 -0.64 16.92 -7.93
N ASP A 161 -0.89 16.24 -9.04
CA ASP A 161 -2.24 15.86 -9.47
C ASP A 161 -2.85 14.81 -8.55
N GLU A 162 -2.06 13.80 -8.14
CA GLU A 162 -2.49 12.79 -7.18
C GLU A 162 -2.83 13.41 -5.83
N ARG A 163 -1.95 14.28 -5.31
CA ARG A 163 -2.21 15.01 -4.06
C ARG A 163 -3.45 15.90 -4.18
N ALA A 164 -3.66 16.58 -5.29
CA ALA A 164 -4.86 17.38 -5.52
C ALA A 164 -6.13 16.52 -5.58
N SER A 165 -6.06 15.35 -6.22
CA SER A 165 -7.15 14.37 -6.26
C SER A 165 -7.49 13.83 -4.87
N MET A 166 -6.50 13.41 -4.11
CA MET A 166 -6.65 12.98 -2.72
C MET A 166 -7.26 14.10 -1.87
N LEU A 167 -6.80 15.35 -2.02
CA LEU A 167 -7.32 16.49 -1.24
C LEU A 167 -8.80 16.73 -1.52
N ARG A 168 -9.24 16.63 -2.78
CA ARG A 168 -10.67 16.75 -3.12
C ARG A 168 -11.49 15.68 -2.41
N ARG A 169 -11.04 14.42 -2.42
CA ARG A 169 -11.72 13.30 -1.74
C ARG A 169 -11.78 13.49 -0.22
N VAL A 170 -10.71 13.99 0.40
CA VAL A 170 -10.71 14.34 1.83
C VAL A 170 -11.68 15.48 2.14
N ARG A 171 -11.74 16.53 1.31
CA ARG A 171 -12.71 17.63 1.48
C ARG A 171 -14.16 17.10 1.42
N THR A 172 -14.48 16.29 0.42
CA THR A 172 -15.80 15.65 0.30
C THR A 172 -16.12 14.79 1.53
N ALA A 173 -15.16 14.00 2.02
CA ALA A 173 -15.35 13.17 3.21
C ALA A 173 -15.60 14.01 4.46
N ARG A 174 -14.82 15.07 4.66
CA ARG A 174 -14.99 16.04 5.76
C ARG A 174 -16.39 16.66 5.73
N ASP A 175 -16.81 17.15 4.57
CA ASP A 175 -18.09 17.86 4.40
C ASP A 175 -19.31 16.95 4.51
N GLY A 176 -19.13 15.66 4.21
CA GLY A 176 -20.16 14.64 4.37
C GLY A 176 -20.29 14.18 5.83
N ARG A 177 -19.45 13.22 6.24
CA ARG A 177 -19.57 12.55 7.55
C ARG A 177 -18.45 12.89 8.53
N GLY A 178 -17.51 13.74 8.13
CA GLY A 178 -16.30 14.03 8.89
C GLY A 178 -15.20 12.97 8.70
N LEU A 179 -14.00 13.30 9.15
CA LEU A 179 -12.84 12.39 9.13
C LEU A 179 -12.85 11.50 10.39
N ALA A 180 -12.49 10.22 10.22
CA ALA A 180 -12.43 9.29 11.34
C ALA A 180 -11.22 9.60 12.24
N PRO A 181 -11.34 9.49 13.58
CA PRO A 181 -10.18 9.47 14.46
C PRO A 181 -9.21 8.34 14.09
N LEU A 182 -7.90 8.55 14.23
CA LEU A 182 -6.90 7.52 13.93
C LEU A 182 -7.05 6.26 14.78
N ALA A 183 -7.61 6.37 15.99
CA ALA A 183 -7.95 5.23 16.84
C ALA A 183 -9.00 4.30 16.21
N ASP A 184 -9.86 4.86 15.36
CA ASP A 184 -10.88 4.13 14.60
C ASP A 184 -10.36 3.65 13.23
N LEU A 185 -9.08 3.89 12.93
CA LEU A 185 -8.40 3.36 11.74
C LEU A 185 -7.21 2.49 12.14
N HIS A 186 -7.26 1.92 13.34
CA HIS A 186 -6.12 1.20 13.92
C HIS A 186 -6.00 -0.25 13.42
N THR A 187 -7.11 -0.93 13.17
CA THR A 187 -7.13 -2.34 12.71
C THR A 187 -7.80 -2.46 11.35
N PHE A 188 -7.52 -3.53 10.62
CA PHE A 188 -8.20 -3.82 9.35
C PHE A 188 -9.72 -3.89 9.49
N ALA A 189 -10.23 -4.51 10.56
CA ALA A 189 -11.68 -4.58 10.79
C ALA A 189 -12.30 -3.20 11.04
N GLN A 190 -11.60 -2.31 11.75
CA GLN A 190 -12.04 -0.92 11.90
C GLN A 190 -11.97 -0.16 10.58
N TRP A 191 -10.88 -0.32 9.82
CA TRP A 191 -10.71 0.27 8.49
C TRP A 191 -11.85 -0.08 7.53
N VAL A 192 -12.23 -1.36 7.45
CA VAL A 192 -13.38 -1.81 6.63
C VAL A 192 -14.68 -1.15 7.09
N ARG A 193 -14.96 -1.13 8.41
CA ARG A 193 -16.17 -0.49 8.94
C ARG A 193 -16.21 1.01 8.64
N GLU A 194 -15.11 1.74 8.82
CA GLU A 194 -15.07 3.18 8.53
C GLU A 194 -15.29 3.47 7.05
N ARG A 195 -14.78 2.60 6.15
CA ARG A 195 -15.03 2.70 4.72
C ARG A 195 -16.49 2.48 4.35
N GLU A 196 -17.16 1.51 4.98
CA GLU A 196 -18.59 1.29 4.77
C GLU A 196 -19.42 2.47 5.29
N GLN A 197 -19.06 3.02 6.46
CA GLN A 197 -19.83 4.08 7.11
C GLN A 197 -19.64 5.46 6.46
N ARG A 198 -18.42 5.79 6.01
CA ARG A 198 -18.03 7.13 5.52
C ARG A 198 -17.84 7.20 4.01
N GLY A 199 -17.89 6.07 3.33
CA GLY A 199 -17.62 5.95 1.90
C GLY A 199 -16.24 5.35 1.64
N PHE A 200 -16.21 4.38 0.70
CA PHE A 200 -15.05 3.56 0.34
C PHE A 200 -13.78 4.37 0.02
N ASP A 201 -13.98 5.61 -0.42
CA ASP A 201 -12.96 6.46 -1.01
C ASP A 201 -12.27 7.43 -0.04
N ALA A 202 -12.70 7.55 1.22
CA ALA A 202 -12.18 8.58 2.12
C ALA A 202 -10.95 8.14 2.93
N ALA A 203 -10.89 6.86 3.31
CA ALA A 203 -9.87 6.34 4.24
C ALA A 203 -8.45 6.40 3.66
N TYR A 204 -8.26 6.00 2.40
CA TYR A 204 -6.96 6.03 1.71
C TYR A 204 -6.42 7.46 1.51
N PRO A 205 -7.19 8.42 0.93
CA PRO A 205 -6.74 9.81 0.86
C PRO A 205 -6.40 10.42 2.22
N TYR A 206 -7.20 10.14 3.25
CA TYR A 206 -6.92 10.65 4.59
C TYR A 206 -5.64 10.05 5.15
N ALA A 207 -5.49 8.72 5.09
CA ALA A 207 -4.29 8.00 5.50
C ALA A 207 -3.02 8.48 4.77
N TYR A 208 -3.13 8.79 3.47
CA TYR A 208 -2.05 9.40 2.69
C TYR A 208 -1.60 10.72 3.34
N PHE A 209 -2.51 11.67 3.61
CA PHE A 209 -2.13 12.95 4.23
C PHE A 209 -1.63 12.80 5.68
N VAL A 210 -2.21 11.88 6.43
CA VAL A 210 -1.74 11.55 7.79
C VAL A 210 -0.29 11.09 7.72
N THR A 211 0.04 10.20 6.78
CA THR A 211 1.38 9.67 6.60
C THR A 211 2.34 10.72 6.03
N ASP A 212 1.91 11.51 5.06
CA ASP A 212 2.69 12.62 4.49
C ASP A 212 3.10 13.60 5.59
N MET A 213 2.17 13.98 6.46
CA MET A 213 2.44 14.85 7.61
C MET A 213 3.36 14.18 8.66
N LEU A 214 3.19 12.89 8.92
CA LEU A 214 4.06 12.16 9.84
C LEU A 214 5.51 12.15 9.31
N ILE A 215 5.68 11.96 8.00
CA ILE A 215 6.98 12.01 7.31
C ILE A 215 7.55 13.43 7.30
N GLU A 216 6.75 14.46 7.02
CA GLU A 216 7.18 15.86 7.11
C GLU A 216 7.70 16.21 8.51
N ARG A 217 7.06 15.66 9.55
CA ARG A 217 7.35 15.97 10.95
C ARG A 217 8.55 15.21 11.52
N HIS A 218 8.67 13.92 11.20
CA HIS A 218 9.66 13.03 11.83
C HIS A 218 10.72 12.51 10.87
N GLY A 219 10.51 12.70 9.57
CA GLY A 219 11.37 12.18 8.52
C GLY A 219 10.99 10.77 8.08
N TYR A 220 11.32 10.48 6.83
CA TYR A 220 11.05 9.19 6.17
C TYR A 220 11.72 8.02 6.90
N ALA A 221 12.97 8.20 7.35
CA ALA A 221 13.73 7.15 8.04
C ALA A 221 13.04 6.66 9.34
N GLN A 222 12.29 7.53 10.02
CA GLN A 222 11.63 7.24 11.28
C GLN A 222 10.38 6.39 11.06
N VAL A 223 9.71 6.57 9.92
CA VAL A 223 8.61 5.67 9.50
C VAL A 223 9.16 4.29 9.15
N LEU A 224 10.32 4.19 8.49
CA LEU A 224 10.95 2.89 8.26
C LEU A 224 11.36 2.22 9.58
N GLU A 225 11.90 3.00 10.53
CA GLU A 225 12.25 2.51 11.86
C GLU A 225 11.01 2.00 12.62
N TYR A 226 9.88 2.71 12.52
CA TYR A 226 8.61 2.22 13.07
C TYR A 226 8.27 0.81 12.55
N PHE A 227 8.34 0.58 11.24
CA PHE A 227 8.09 -0.77 10.69
C PHE A 227 9.12 -1.79 11.15
N ARG A 228 10.42 -1.43 11.24
CA ARG A 228 11.48 -2.34 11.72
C ARG A 228 11.27 -2.79 13.16
N ARG A 229 10.72 -1.94 14.02
CA ARG A 229 10.45 -2.30 15.43
C ARG A 229 9.50 -3.50 15.59
N HIS A 230 8.62 -3.73 14.61
CA HIS A 230 7.75 -4.91 14.59
C HIS A 230 8.49 -6.25 14.40
N ARG A 231 9.80 -6.25 14.11
CA ARG A 231 10.64 -7.46 14.21
C ARG A 231 10.69 -8.03 15.62
N SER A 232 10.55 -7.17 16.63
CA SER A 232 10.51 -7.54 18.03
C SER A 232 9.07 -7.65 18.54
N ARG A 233 8.84 -8.52 19.52
CA ARG A 233 7.56 -8.56 20.23
C ARG A 233 7.41 -7.28 21.05
N GLY A 234 6.28 -6.62 20.91
CA GLY A 234 5.98 -5.40 21.66
C GLY A 234 4.63 -4.83 21.28
N GLU A 235 4.12 -3.95 22.13
CA GLU A 235 2.88 -3.23 21.88
C GLU A 235 3.09 -2.20 20.77
N THR A 236 2.19 -2.15 19.80
CA THR A 236 2.27 -1.20 18.66
C THR A 236 2.34 0.26 19.15
N ALA A 237 1.60 0.59 20.22
CA ALA A 237 1.66 1.91 20.82
C ALA A 237 3.06 2.28 21.34
N ALA A 238 3.78 1.31 21.92
CA ALA A 238 5.15 1.50 22.37
C ALA A 238 6.12 1.66 21.17
N HIS A 239 5.93 0.89 20.10
CA HIS A 239 6.71 1.06 18.87
C HIS A 239 6.51 2.43 18.24
N PHE A 240 5.26 2.92 18.20
CA PHE A 240 4.93 4.26 17.70
C PHE A 240 5.63 5.34 18.54
N GLN A 241 5.44 5.31 19.85
CA GLN A 241 6.08 6.26 20.78
C GLN A 241 7.62 6.23 20.67
N ALA A 242 8.21 5.05 20.51
CA ALA A 242 9.67 4.92 20.40
C ALA A 242 10.22 5.40 19.05
N ALA A 243 9.44 5.32 17.97
CA ALA A 243 9.85 5.80 16.65
C ALA A 243 9.66 7.31 16.49
N PHE A 244 8.56 7.86 17.02
CA PHE A 244 8.15 9.24 16.74
C PHE A 244 8.25 10.18 17.95
N GLY A 245 8.57 9.66 19.15
CA GLY A 245 8.67 10.47 20.37
C GLY A 245 7.34 11.03 20.87
N GLU A 246 6.22 10.66 20.25
CA GLU A 246 4.86 11.05 20.64
C GLU A 246 3.88 9.89 20.47
N SER A 247 2.76 9.95 21.18
CA SER A 247 1.68 8.97 21.09
C SER A 247 0.72 9.30 19.95
N VAL A 248 -0.05 8.30 19.48
CA VAL A 248 -1.06 8.51 18.43
C VAL A 248 -2.07 9.62 18.81
N PRO A 249 -2.60 9.71 20.05
CA PRO A 249 -3.48 10.81 20.43
C PRO A 249 -2.81 12.19 20.40
N GLN A 250 -1.53 12.30 20.77
CA GLN A 250 -0.79 13.56 20.67
C GLN A 250 -0.62 13.96 19.20
N PHE A 251 -0.25 13.00 18.34
CA PHE A 251 -0.13 13.25 16.91
C PHE A 251 -1.48 13.66 16.27
N GLN A 252 -2.59 13.01 16.65
CA GLN A 252 -3.95 13.37 16.19
C GLN A 252 -4.26 14.85 16.44
N GLN A 253 -3.93 15.39 17.62
CA GLN A 253 -4.21 16.79 17.92
C GLN A 253 -3.46 17.76 16.99
N VAL A 254 -2.23 17.41 16.59
CA VAL A 254 -1.46 18.19 15.62
C VAL A 254 -2.06 18.05 14.24
N LEU A 255 -2.41 16.81 13.86
CA LEU A 255 -3.06 16.50 12.59
C LEU A 255 -4.36 17.27 12.41
N ASP A 256 -5.24 17.31 13.41
CA ASP A 256 -6.53 17.99 13.32
C ASP A 256 -6.36 19.48 13.01
N ARG A 257 -5.39 20.14 13.65
CA ARG A 257 -5.06 21.54 13.35
C ARG A 257 -4.57 21.71 11.91
N ARG A 258 -3.65 20.84 11.47
CA ARG A 258 -3.10 20.89 10.11
C ARG A 258 -4.15 20.61 9.04
N MET A 259 -5.03 19.65 9.29
CA MET A 259 -6.13 19.32 8.38
C MET A 259 -7.15 20.46 8.32
N ALA A 260 -7.44 21.13 9.44
CA ALA A 260 -8.27 22.31 9.45
C ALA A 260 -7.67 23.46 8.61
N GLU A 261 -6.35 23.61 8.56
CA GLU A 261 -5.67 24.58 7.68
C GLU A 261 -5.70 24.16 6.21
N LEU A 262 -5.36 22.90 5.92
CA LEU A 262 -5.26 22.37 4.56
C LEU A 262 -6.62 22.33 3.85
N LEU A 263 -7.70 22.18 4.61
CA LEU A 263 -9.05 22.05 4.08
C LEU A 263 -9.85 23.36 4.08
N LYS A 264 -9.28 24.48 4.56
CA LYS A 264 -9.80 25.81 4.25
C LYS A 264 -9.84 26.03 2.73
#